data_AF-A0A9L0THD3-F1
#
_entry.id   AF-A0A9L0THD3-F1
#
_cell.length_a   1.000
_cell.length_b   1.000
_cell.length_c   1.000
_cell.angle_alpha   90.00
_cell.angle_beta   90.00
_cell.angle_gamma   90.00
#
_symmetry.space_group_name_H-M   'P 1'
#
loop_
_entity.id
_entity.type
_entity.pdbx_description
1 polymer ?
#
loop_
_entity_poly.entity_id
_entity_poly.type
_entity_poly.pdbx_seq_one_letter_code
_entity_poly.pdbx_strand_id
1 'polypeptide(L)'
;LNFTITHFGQQLKHLDCKEKEKLIKRARKAYEQSVNWCFSLISHYREGLGRGCFAGSFLDYYAADVSYPIRKAIQEGTLEIDFPRVNYDDLDDSEEETSLGGKRPCKKILPDRMKAARDRANQKLVDFIVKRKGADHHLLDIVKGRKQSRWLASFLNSNRYVICVETYLEDEDQLDVVVRHLQEIYKQMDKRVLNRIRDDRVSFVVEVLLPEAIICSIAALDGLDYKEAEEKYRKGPPVHSREKELFDKNLLKEMRKRSARRSKAQ
;
A
#
# COMPACT_ATOMS: atom_id res chain seq x y z
N LEU A 1 -9.72 14.08 -8.13
CA LEU A 1 -8.34 14.47 -7.76
C LEU A 1 -7.68 14.95 -9.04
N ASN A 2 -7.61 16.27 -9.25
CA ASN A 2 -6.91 16.84 -10.40
C ASN A 2 -5.53 17.26 -9.90
N PHE A 3 -4.55 16.37 -10.05
CA PHE A 3 -3.15 16.74 -9.93
C PHE A 3 -2.71 17.34 -11.26
N THR A 4 -2.70 18.68 -11.34
CA THR A 4 -2.03 19.39 -12.42
C THR A 4 -0.61 19.69 -11.93
N ILE A 5 0.38 18.98 -12.46
CA ILE A 5 1.79 19.35 -12.32
C ILE A 5 2.02 20.47 -13.35
N THR A 6 2.15 21.71 -12.90
CA THR A 6 2.45 22.84 -13.78
C THR A 6 3.96 22.91 -13.95
N HIS A 7 4.49 22.38 -15.06
CA HIS A 7 5.91 22.51 -15.39
C HIS A 7 6.12 23.84 -16.13
N PHE A 8 6.73 24.84 -15.48
CA PHE A 8 7.18 26.05 -16.16
C PHE A 8 8.46 25.74 -16.97
N GLY A 9 8.42 25.96 -18.29
CA GLY A 9 9.63 26.05 -19.14
C GLY A 9 9.98 24.85 -20.03
N GLN A 10 9.27 23.72 -19.97
CA GLN A 10 9.43 22.64 -20.96
C GLN A 10 8.10 22.32 -21.64
N GLN A 11 8.10 22.36 -22.98
CA GLN A 11 6.96 21.91 -23.79
C GLN A 11 6.74 20.40 -23.55
N LEU A 12 5.68 20.05 -22.83
CA LEU A 12 5.26 18.66 -22.67
C LEU A 12 4.93 18.09 -24.05
N LYS A 13 5.58 16.99 -24.41
CA LYS A 13 5.28 16.24 -25.64
C LYS A 13 4.42 15.03 -25.29
N HIS A 14 3.42 14.75 -26.12
CA HIS A 14 2.67 13.51 -26.03
C HIS A 14 3.63 12.31 -26.18
N LEU A 15 3.40 11.23 -25.40
CA LEU A 15 4.28 10.06 -25.41
C LEU A 15 4.42 9.44 -26.81
N ASP A 16 3.34 9.46 -27.58
CA ASP A 16 3.30 8.97 -28.96
C ASP A 16 3.56 10.06 -30.02
N CYS A 17 4.38 11.06 -29.69
CA CYS A 17 4.78 12.09 -30.64
C CYS A 17 5.71 11.55 -31.74
N LYS A 18 5.84 12.30 -32.86
CA LYS A 18 6.69 11.94 -34.00
C LYS A 18 8.17 11.74 -33.64
N GLU A 19 8.62 12.37 -32.56
CA GLU A 19 10.01 12.29 -32.08
C GLU A 19 10.25 11.17 -31.06
N LYS A 20 9.21 10.40 -30.68
CA LYS A 20 9.27 9.36 -29.63
C LYS A 20 10.51 8.48 -29.74
N GLU A 21 10.76 7.88 -30.91
CA GLU A 21 11.91 6.99 -31.12
C GLU A 21 13.26 7.68 -30.88
N LYS A 22 13.39 8.95 -31.28
CA LYS A 22 14.61 9.73 -31.04
C LYS A 22 14.80 10.01 -29.56
N LEU A 23 13.71 10.35 -28.85
CA LEU A 23 13.73 10.61 -27.41
C LEU A 23 14.03 9.34 -26.61
N ILE A 24 13.43 8.20 -26.97
CA ILE A 24 13.70 6.90 -26.36
C ILE A 24 15.16 6.50 -26.56
N LYS A 25 15.68 6.60 -27.80
CA LYS A 25 17.09 6.30 -28.09
C LYS A 25 18.03 7.19 -27.28
N ARG A 26 17.69 8.46 -27.07
CA ARG A 26 18.48 9.38 -26.24
C ARG A 26 18.43 8.98 -24.77
N ALA A 27 17.24 8.67 -24.23
CA ALA A 27 17.07 8.30 -22.82
C ALA A 27 17.75 6.96 -22.50
N ARG A 28 17.66 5.98 -23.41
CA ARG A 28 18.30 4.66 -23.24
C ARG A 28 19.83 4.74 -23.14
N LYS A 29 20.48 5.75 -23.71
CA LYS A 29 21.95 5.92 -23.59
C LYS A 29 22.44 6.07 -22.15
N ALA A 30 21.60 6.64 -21.28
CA ALA A 30 21.94 6.87 -19.87
C ALA A 30 21.11 5.98 -18.92
N TYR A 31 19.89 5.61 -19.33
CA TYR A 31 18.88 5.03 -18.45
C TYR A 31 18.18 3.83 -19.09
N GLU A 32 18.92 2.97 -19.78
CA GLU A 32 18.36 1.87 -20.57
C GLU A 32 17.35 1.02 -19.80
N GLN A 33 17.75 0.51 -18.63
CA GLN A 33 16.90 -0.32 -17.79
C GLN A 33 15.66 0.45 -17.34
N SER A 34 15.84 1.62 -16.72
CA SER A 34 14.75 2.49 -16.25
C SER A 34 13.74 2.85 -17.33
N VAL A 35 14.21 3.14 -18.55
CA VAL A 35 13.35 3.40 -19.71
C VAL A 35 12.56 2.15 -20.10
N ASN A 36 13.21 0.98 -20.14
CA ASN A 36 12.53 -0.27 -20.43
C ASN A 36 11.45 -0.60 -19.39
N TRP A 37 11.72 -0.38 -18.09
CA TRP A 37 10.73 -0.53 -17.02
C TRP A 37 9.51 0.36 -17.22
N CYS A 38 9.71 1.65 -17.49
CA CYS A 38 8.62 2.58 -17.76
C CYS A 38 7.74 2.10 -18.92
N PHE A 39 8.34 1.63 -20.01
CA PHE A 39 7.59 1.14 -21.15
C PHE A 39 6.90 -0.21 -20.89
N SER A 40 7.47 -1.10 -20.09
CA SER A 40 6.80 -2.34 -19.66
C SER A 40 5.53 -2.04 -18.86
N LEU A 41 5.60 -1.12 -17.90
CA LEU A 41 4.45 -0.64 -17.12
C LEU A 41 3.37 -0.01 -18.00
N ILE A 42 3.75 0.89 -18.90
CA ILE A 42 2.82 1.57 -19.82
C ILE A 42 2.18 0.58 -20.79
N SER A 43 2.94 -0.39 -21.30
CA SER A 43 2.43 -1.39 -22.25
C SER A 43 1.41 -2.30 -21.58
N HIS A 44 1.70 -2.80 -20.38
CA HIS A 44 0.76 -3.66 -19.65
C HIS A 44 -0.52 -2.92 -19.23
N TYR A 45 -0.39 -1.64 -18.82
CA TYR A 45 -1.56 -0.79 -18.62
C TYR A 45 -2.43 -0.67 -19.88
N ARG A 46 -1.82 -0.39 -21.03
CA ARG A 46 -2.53 -0.26 -22.32
C ARG A 46 -3.17 -1.57 -22.76
N GLU A 47 -2.50 -2.69 -22.56
CA GLU A 47 -3.05 -4.03 -22.81
C GLU A 47 -4.24 -4.31 -21.89
N GLY A 48 -4.15 -3.92 -20.62
CA GLY A 48 -5.22 -4.08 -19.65
C GLY A 48 -6.49 -3.31 -20.01
N LEU A 49 -6.32 -2.07 -20.50
CA LEU A 49 -7.41 -1.27 -21.07
C LEU A 49 -7.98 -1.92 -22.34
N GLY A 50 -7.13 -2.37 -23.26
CA GLY A 50 -7.55 -2.93 -24.55
C GLY A 50 -8.30 -4.26 -24.43
N ARG A 51 -7.94 -5.09 -23.44
CA ARG A 51 -8.61 -6.37 -23.14
C ARG A 51 -9.82 -6.19 -22.23
N GLY A 52 -10.04 -5.01 -21.66
CA GLY A 52 -11.09 -4.75 -20.67
C GLY A 52 -10.86 -5.42 -19.32
N CYS A 53 -9.66 -5.95 -19.04
CA CYS A 53 -9.33 -6.56 -17.75
C CYS A 53 -8.93 -5.53 -16.68
N PHE A 54 -8.79 -4.26 -17.07
CA PHE A 54 -8.63 -3.14 -16.15
C PHE A 54 -9.37 -1.90 -16.68
N ALA A 55 -9.97 -1.13 -15.78
CA ALA A 55 -10.59 0.15 -16.08
C ALA A 55 -10.15 1.18 -15.03
N GLY A 56 -9.58 2.30 -15.48
CA GLY A 56 -9.06 3.34 -14.60
C GLY A 56 -7.92 4.14 -15.24
N SER A 57 -7.37 5.08 -14.49
CA SER A 57 -6.17 5.82 -14.91
C SER A 57 -4.91 4.98 -14.75
N PHE A 58 -3.79 5.45 -15.31
CA PHE A 58 -2.49 4.80 -15.14
C PHE A 58 -2.07 4.72 -13.66
N LEU A 59 -2.42 5.72 -12.85
CA LEU A 59 -2.15 5.71 -11.41
C LEU A 59 -3.00 4.67 -10.68
N ASP A 60 -4.28 4.55 -11.06
CA ASP A 60 -5.16 3.52 -10.52
C ASP A 60 -4.62 2.12 -10.87
N TYR A 61 -4.12 1.95 -12.09
CA TYR A 61 -3.48 0.71 -12.53
C TYR A 61 -2.22 0.40 -11.74
N TYR A 62 -1.35 1.39 -11.52
CA TYR A 62 -0.11 1.21 -10.77
C TYR A 62 -0.37 0.81 -9.31
N ALA A 63 -1.44 1.31 -8.70
CA ALA A 63 -1.87 0.94 -7.35
C ALA A 63 -2.65 -0.39 -7.30
N ALA A 64 -3.11 -0.91 -8.42
CA ALA A 64 -3.92 -2.13 -8.47
C ALA A 64 -3.07 -3.41 -8.48
N ASP A 65 -3.65 -4.50 -7.95
CA ASP A 65 -3.00 -5.83 -7.90
C ASP A 65 -2.58 -6.35 -9.27
N VAL A 66 -3.30 -5.98 -10.33
CA VAL A 66 -2.98 -6.38 -11.71
C VAL A 66 -1.60 -5.92 -12.17
N SER A 67 -1.04 -4.85 -11.58
CA SER A 67 0.31 -4.40 -11.92
C SER A 67 1.40 -5.01 -11.04
N TYR A 68 1.04 -5.77 -9.99
CA TYR A 68 1.97 -6.37 -9.02
C TYR A 68 3.07 -7.24 -9.66
N PRO A 69 2.80 -8.15 -10.62
CA PRO A 69 3.85 -8.96 -11.22
C PRO A 69 4.95 -8.12 -11.88
N ILE A 70 4.57 -6.98 -12.48
CA ILE A 70 5.51 -6.06 -13.09
C ILE A 70 6.24 -5.25 -12.02
N ARG A 71 5.54 -4.72 -11.01
CA ARG A 71 6.15 -4.00 -9.88
C ARG A 71 7.21 -4.85 -9.16
N LYS A 72 6.87 -6.11 -8.90
CA LYS A 72 7.74 -7.10 -8.26
C LYS A 72 8.98 -7.41 -9.10
N ALA A 73 8.81 -7.59 -10.42
CA ALA A 73 9.96 -7.75 -11.31
C ALA A 73 10.92 -6.56 -11.22
N ILE A 74 10.39 -5.31 -11.09
CA ILE A 74 11.21 -4.08 -10.92
C ILE A 74 12.06 -4.13 -9.66
N GLN A 75 11.48 -4.69 -8.59
CA GLN A 75 12.10 -4.74 -7.27
C GLN A 75 13.10 -5.90 -7.13
N GLU A 76 12.87 -7.03 -7.81
CA GLU A 76 13.73 -8.23 -7.78
C GLU A 76 14.89 -8.18 -8.78
N GLY A 77 14.82 -7.32 -9.80
CA GLY A 77 15.93 -7.07 -10.72
C GLY A 77 17.10 -6.42 -9.99
N THR A 78 18.26 -7.10 -9.94
CA THR A 78 19.51 -6.52 -9.44
C THR A 78 19.77 -5.22 -10.21
N LEU A 79 19.77 -4.05 -9.55
CA LEU A 79 20.66 -2.88 -9.79
C LEU A 79 20.12 -1.56 -9.21
N GLU A 80 21.07 -0.67 -8.90
CA GLU A 80 20.87 0.77 -8.69
C GLU A 80 19.97 1.36 -9.79
N ILE A 81 18.73 1.68 -9.42
CA ILE A 81 17.83 2.43 -10.29
C ILE A 81 18.35 3.87 -10.35
N ASP A 82 19.21 4.16 -11.31
CA ASP A 82 19.73 5.51 -11.54
C ASP A 82 18.72 6.31 -12.38
N PHE A 83 17.50 6.53 -11.87
CA PHE A 83 16.67 7.60 -12.45
C PHE A 83 17.37 8.93 -12.16
N PRO A 84 17.41 9.89 -13.11
CA PRO A 84 17.83 11.24 -12.76
C PRO A 84 16.94 11.70 -11.61
N ARG A 85 17.55 11.90 -10.43
CA ARG A 85 16.83 12.43 -9.28
C ARG A 85 16.21 13.74 -9.74
N VAL A 86 14.89 13.78 -9.77
CA VAL A 86 14.17 15.04 -9.91
C VAL A 86 14.67 15.90 -8.76
N ASN A 87 15.39 16.97 -9.10
CA ASN A 87 15.80 17.93 -8.11
C ASN A 87 14.54 18.65 -7.65
N TYR A 88 13.93 18.18 -6.58
CA TYR A 88 12.75 18.81 -5.99
C TYR A 88 13.07 20.24 -5.50
N ASP A 89 14.35 20.61 -5.42
CA ASP A 89 14.77 22.00 -5.14
C ASP A 89 14.41 22.95 -6.30
N ASP A 90 14.21 22.45 -7.52
CA ASP A 90 13.74 23.23 -8.69
C ASP A 90 12.21 23.21 -8.84
N LEU A 91 11.49 22.50 -7.97
CA LEU A 91 10.02 22.43 -7.93
C LEU A 91 9.42 23.29 -6.80
N ASP A 92 10.13 24.37 -6.44
CA ASP A 92 9.63 25.36 -5.49
C ASP A 92 8.56 26.23 -6.14
N ASP A 93 7.31 25.75 -6.15
CA ASP A 93 6.13 26.62 -6.17
C ASP A 93 6.03 27.33 -4.80
N SER A 94 7.01 28.19 -4.50
CA SER A 94 6.95 29.12 -3.38
C SER A 94 6.37 30.44 -3.85
N GLU A 95 5.06 30.56 -3.72
CA GLU A 95 4.48 31.85 -3.33
C GLU A 95 4.48 31.90 -1.78
N GLU A 96 5.66 32.00 -1.17
CA GLU A 96 5.75 32.61 0.16
C GLU A 96 5.82 34.14 -0.02
N GLU A 97 4.70 34.78 0.34
CA GLU A 97 4.64 36.21 0.62
C GLU A 97 5.84 36.65 1.48
N THR A 98 6.44 37.73 1.01
CA THR A 98 7.55 38.46 1.62
C THR A 98 7.43 38.57 3.14
N SER A 99 8.31 37.89 3.86
CA SER A 99 8.71 38.34 5.19
C SER A 99 10.23 38.25 5.33
N LEU A 100 10.80 39.42 5.59
CA LEU A 100 12.23 39.68 5.68
C LEU A 100 12.88 38.83 6.79
N GLY A 101 13.98 38.16 6.43
CA GLY A 101 15.04 37.82 7.39
C GLY A 101 14.97 36.45 8.05
N GLY A 102 15.73 35.49 7.51
CA GLY A 102 16.19 34.31 8.25
C GLY A 102 16.19 33.04 7.41
N LYS A 103 17.36 32.66 6.86
CA LYS A 103 17.59 31.34 6.24
C LYS A 103 17.28 30.24 7.25
N ARG A 104 16.08 29.64 7.15
CA ARG A 104 15.79 28.38 7.85
C ARG A 104 16.44 27.24 7.05
N PRO A 105 17.17 26.32 7.68
CA PRO A 105 17.72 25.17 6.99
C PRO A 105 16.60 24.34 6.37
N CYS A 106 16.61 24.18 5.06
CA CYS A 106 15.71 23.30 4.32
C CYS A 106 15.86 21.88 4.87
N LYS A 107 14.84 21.42 5.61
CA LYS A 107 14.80 20.04 6.10
C LYS A 107 14.49 19.15 4.89
N LYS A 108 15.54 18.60 4.28
CA LYS A 108 15.46 17.51 3.30
C LYS A 108 14.40 16.51 3.79
N ILE A 109 13.36 16.28 3.00
CA ILE A 109 12.38 15.23 3.29
C ILE A 109 13.15 13.92 3.18
N LEU A 110 13.55 13.39 4.33
CA LEU A 110 14.20 12.08 4.42
C LEU A 110 13.21 11.04 3.88
N PRO A 111 13.69 9.95 3.23
CA PRO A 111 12.85 8.80 2.94
C PRO A 111 12.07 8.43 4.20
N ASP A 112 10.85 7.91 4.06
CA ASP A 112 9.95 7.66 5.20
C ASP A 112 10.58 6.65 6.18
N ARG A 113 11.46 7.18 7.05
CA ARG A 113 12.18 6.44 8.08
C ARG A 113 11.19 5.85 9.08
N MET A 114 9.97 6.40 9.14
CA MET A 114 8.92 5.93 10.01
C MET A 114 8.30 4.66 9.45
N LYS A 115 7.95 4.62 8.15
CA LYS A 115 7.49 3.37 7.50
C LYS A 115 8.52 2.25 7.68
N ALA A 116 9.78 2.50 7.34
CA ALA A 116 10.85 1.51 7.52
C ALA A 116 11.10 1.10 8.99
N ALA A 117 10.75 1.94 9.97
CA ALA A 117 10.82 1.58 11.38
C ALA A 117 9.62 0.71 11.79
N ARG A 118 8.42 1.02 11.30
CA ARG A 118 7.22 0.19 11.47
C ARG A 118 7.41 -1.18 10.85
N ASP A 119 7.88 -1.26 9.61
CA ASP A 119 8.13 -2.54 8.91
C ASP A 119 9.13 -3.42 9.69
N ARG A 120 10.21 -2.81 10.22
CA ARG A 120 11.14 -3.53 11.10
C ARG A 120 10.51 -4.01 12.41
N ALA A 121 9.59 -3.23 12.99
CA ALA A 121 8.87 -3.65 14.19
C ALA A 121 7.89 -4.80 13.87
N ASN A 122 7.19 -4.70 12.74
CA ASN A 122 6.22 -5.66 12.24
C ASN A 122 6.86 -6.97 11.80
N GLN A 123 8.16 -6.98 11.50
CA GLN A 123 8.91 -8.20 11.25
C GLN A 123 8.78 -9.22 12.39
N LYS A 124 8.59 -8.78 13.65
CA LYS A 124 8.34 -9.68 14.78
C LYS A 124 7.00 -10.42 14.66
N LEU A 125 5.97 -9.76 14.12
CA LEU A 125 4.68 -10.39 13.82
C LEU A 125 4.86 -11.44 12.73
N VAL A 126 5.52 -11.07 11.62
CA VAL A 126 5.82 -11.98 10.50
C VAL A 126 6.59 -13.21 10.99
N ASP A 127 7.64 -13.01 11.79
CA ASP A 127 8.46 -14.09 12.33
C ASP A 127 7.67 -15.00 13.27
N PHE A 128 6.78 -14.44 14.10
CA PHE A 128 5.92 -15.23 14.97
C PHE A 128 4.92 -16.08 14.17
N ILE A 129 4.27 -15.49 13.16
CA ILE A 129 3.27 -16.17 12.34
C ILE A 129 3.93 -17.26 11.49
N VAL A 130 4.99 -16.93 10.76
CA VAL A 130 5.51 -17.79 9.69
C VAL A 130 6.64 -18.69 10.17
N LYS A 131 7.64 -18.12 10.87
CA LYS A 131 8.83 -18.89 11.30
C LYS A 131 8.54 -19.73 12.53
N ARG A 132 7.93 -19.13 13.55
CA ARG A 132 7.58 -19.84 14.79
C ARG A 132 6.29 -20.63 14.68
N LYS A 133 5.46 -20.35 13.65
CA LYS A 133 4.13 -20.97 13.48
C LYS A 133 3.26 -20.79 14.73
N GLY A 134 3.46 -19.68 15.43
CA GLY A 134 2.90 -19.45 16.77
C GLY A 134 1.38 -19.29 16.76
N ALA A 135 0.81 -18.88 15.62
CA ALA A 135 -0.63 -18.76 15.43
C ALA A 135 -1.28 -20.03 14.85
N ASP A 136 -0.51 -21.01 14.35
CA ASP A 136 -1.04 -22.12 13.56
C ASP A 136 -2.08 -22.94 14.32
N HIS A 137 -1.81 -23.26 15.59
CA HIS A 137 -2.75 -24.03 16.40
C HIS A 137 -4.10 -23.30 16.57
N HIS A 138 -4.04 -22.00 16.88
CA HIS A 138 -5.22 -21.14 17.01
C HIS A 138 -6.02 -21.07 15.70
N LEU A 139 -5.34 -20.86 14.57
CA LEU A 139 -5.95 -20.80 13.25
C LEU A 139 -6.57 -22.14 12.84
N LEU A 140 -5.88 -23.26 13.10
CA LEU A 140 -6.39 -24.60 12.83
C LEU A 140 -7.62 -24.93 13.67
N ASP A 141 -7.68 -24.46 14.92
CA ASP A 141 -8.87 -24.62 15.75
C ASP A 141 -10.07 -23.85 15.21
N ILE A 142 -9.87 -22.65 14.66
CA ILE A 142 -10.91 -21.88 14.00
C ILE A 142 -11.39 -22.60 12.73
N VAL A 143 -10.43 -23.00 11.88
CA VAL A 143 -10.70 -23.68 10.61
C VAL A 143 -11.42 -25.02 10.79
N LYS A 144 -11.15 -25.73 11.89
CA LYS A 144 -11.82 -27.00 12.26
C LYS A 144 -13.11 -26.78 13.06
N GLY A 145 -13.52 -25.54 13.31
CA GLY A 145 -14.71 -25.20 14.09
C GLY A 145 -14.62 -25.52 15.59
N ARG A 146 -13.40 -25.75 16.11
CA ARG A 146 -13.13 -25.99 17.54
C ARG A 146 -13.07 -24.71 18.35
N LYS A 147 -12.73 -23.59 17.71
CA LYS A 147 -12.67 -22.26 18.32
C LYS A 147 -13.57 -21.28 17.57
N GLN A 148 -14.28 -20.45 18.32
CA GLN A 148 -15.10 -19.39 17.75
C GLN A 148 -14.22 -18.22 17.31
N SER A 149 -14.55 -17.67 16.14
CA SER A 149 -13.90 -16.48 15.59
C SER A 149 -14.97 -15.46 15.21
N ARG A 150 -14.81 -14.24 15.71
CA ARG A 150 -15.67 -13.12 15.33
C ARG A 150 -15.52 -12.79 13.85
N TRP A 151 -14.30 -12.84 13.33
CA TRP A 151 -14.01 -12.59 11.91
C TRP A 151 -14.69 -13.62 11.03
N LEU A 152 -14.62 -14.91 11.40
CA LEU A 152 -15.35 -15.99 10.73
C LEU A 152 -16.87 -15.78 10.79
N ALA A 153 -17.41 -15.43 11.96
CA ALA A 153 -18.84 -15.17 12.11
C ALA A 153 -19.30 -13.98 11.26
N SER A 154 -18.52 -12.89 11.22
CA SER A 154 -18.79 -11.72 10.39
C SER A 154 -18.73 -12.04 8.89
N PHE A 155 -17.73 -12.84 8.49
CA PHE A 155 -17.52 -13.31 7.13
C PHE A 155 -18.71 -14.14 6.63
N LEU A 156 -19.28 -15.01 7.48
CA LEU A 156 -20.43 -15.85 7.11
C LEU A 156 -21.77 -15.10 7.12
N ASN A 157 -21.91 -14.04 7.92
CA ASN A 157 -23.18 -13.33 8.13
C ASN A 157 -23.38 -12.08 7.26
N SER A 158 -22.33 -11.53 6.64
CA SER A 158 -22.40 -10.23 5.95
C SER A 158 -22.63 -10.35 4.45
N ASN A 159 -23.52 -9.53 3.90
CA ASN A 159 -23.54 -9.20 2.47
C ASN A 159 -22.38 -8.22 2.17
N ARG A 160 -21.16 -8.76 2.16
CA ARG A 160 -19.87 -8.15 1.77
C ARG A 160 -19.78 -6.62 1.91
N TYR A 161 -19.68 -6.13 3.16
CA TYR A 161 -19.06 -4.83 3.42
C TYR A 161 -17.72 -5.09 4.11
N VAL A 162 -16.65 -5.02 3.32
CA VAL A 162 -15.28 -5.34 3.72
C VAL A 162 -14.73 -4.18 4.53
N ILE A 163 -14.40 -4.41 5.80
CA ILE A 163 -13.50 -3.53 6.56
C ILE A 163 -12.18 -4.31 6.67
N CYS A 164 -11.39 -4.27 5.60
CA CYS A 164 -10.00 -4.73 5.66
C CYS A 164 -9.25 -3.67 6.48
N VAL A 165 -8.98 -4.00 7.73
CA VAL A 165 -8.15 -3.18 8.61
C VAL A 165 -6.71 -3.62 8.35
N GLU A 166 -6.14 -3.24 7.19
CA GLU A 166 -4.70 -3.38 6.90
C GLU A 166 -3.94 -2.38 7.79
N THR A 167 -3.83 -2.70 9.08
CA THR A 167 -3.22 -1.80 10.06
C THR A 167 -1.79 -2.15 10.39
N TYR A 168 -1.33 -3.39 10.18
CA TYR A 168 -0.02 -3.82 10.69
C TYR A 168 0.97 -4.30 9.63
N LEU A 169 0.58 -4.72 8.43
CA LEU A 169 1.51 -5.21 7.40
C LEU A 169 1.39 -4.33 6.14
N GLU A 170 2.01 -3.15 6.16
CA GLU A 170 2.04 -2.19 5.03
C GLU A 170 3.15 -2.50 4.00
N ASP A 171 4.05 -3.42 4.32
CA ASP A 171 5.09 -3.91 3.43
C ASP A 171 4.56 -5.11 2.63
N GLU A 172 4.54 -4.97 1.30
CA GLU A 172 3.96 -5.97 0.39
C GLU A 172 4.69 -7.33 0.50
N ASP A 173 6.02 -7.33 0.72
CA ASP A 173 6.81 -8.55 0.83
C ASP A 173 6.50 -9.30 2.14
N GLN A 174 6.39 -8.56 3.26
CA GLN A 174 5.93 -9.12 4.54
C GLN A 174 4.52 -9.70 4.43
N LEU A 175 3.60 -8.98 3.78
CA LEU A 175 2.23 -9.44 3.58
C LEU A 175 2.17 -10.69 2.71
N ASP A 176 2.92 -10.74 1.60
CA ASP A 176 2.96 -11.90 0.69
C ASP A 176 3.45 -13.17 1.41
N VAL A 177 4.50 -13.05 2.22
CA VAL A 177 5.04 -14.19 3.00
C VAL A 177 4.01 -14.70 4.01
N VAL A 178 3.30 -13.80 4.71
CA VAL A 178 2.26 -14.18 5.66
C VAL A 178 1.06 -14.82 4.94
N VAL A 179 0.56 -14.19 3.88
CA VAL A 179 -0.59 -14.70 3.09
C VAL A 179 -0.29 -16.09 2.53
N ARG A 180 0.92 -16.33 2.02
CA ARG A 180 1.35 -17.64 1.52
C ARG A 180 1.34 -18.71 2.60
N HIS A 181 1.75 -18.39 3.83
CA HIS A 181 1.66 -19.29 4.98
C HIS A 181 0.21 -19.58 5.38
N LEU A 182 -0.63 -18.54 5.47
CA LEU A 182 -2.06 -18.69 5.82
C LEU A 182 -2.83 -19.50 4.77
N GLN A 183 -2.44 -19.36 3.50
CA GLN A 183 -2.93 -20.17 2.40
C GLN A 183 -2.62 -21.67 2.56
N GLU A 184 -1.55 -22.04 3.25
CA GLU A 184 -1.24 -23.44 3.59
C GLU A 184 -2.13 -23.95 4.72
N ILE A 185 -2.40 -23.12 5.74
CA ILE A 185 -3.36 -23.45 6.80
C ILE A 185 -4.76 -23.64 6.23
N TYR A 186 -5.18 -22.80 5.29
CA TYR A 186 -6.46 -22.93 4.60
C TYR A 186 -6.64 -24.29 3.91
N LYS A 187 -5.58 -24.87 3.33
CA LYS A 187 -5.66 -26.19 2.66
C LYS A 187 -6.02 -27.32 3.63
N GLN A 188 -5.82 -27.12 4.93
CA GLN A 188 -6.17 -28.09 5.97
C GLN A 188 -7.63 -27.98 6.41
N MET A 189 -8.43 -27.11 5.79
CA MET A 189 -9.83 -26.91 6.12
C MET A 189 -10.69 -28.12 5.73
N ASP A 190 -11.63 -28.47 6.60
CA ASP A 190 -12.56 -29.56 6.33
C ASP A 190 -13.50 -29.17 5.17
N LYS A 191 -13.76 -30.13 4.28
CA LYS A 191 -14.62 -29.99 3.10
C LYS A 191 -16.03 -29.50 3.48
N ARG A 192 -16.49 -29.80 4.70
CA ARG A 192 -17.79 -29.34 5.22
C ARG A 192 -17.84 -27.82 5.46
N VAL A 193 -16.74 -27.24 5.94
CA VAL A 193 -16.61 -25.79 6.18
C VAL A 193 -16.36 -25.08 4.87
N LEU A 194 -15.57 -25.69 3.98
CA LEU A 194 -15.37 -25.22 2.59
C LEU A 194 -16.69 -25.04 1.84
N ASN A 195 -17.68 -25.94 2.00
CA ASN A 195 -18.98 -25.83 1.32
C ASN A 195 -19.85 -24.65 1.82
N ARG A 196 -19.59 -24.13 3.03
CA ARG A 196 -20.31 -22.96 3.58
C ARG A 196 -19.71 -21.64 3.15
N ILE A 197 -18.41 -21.62 2.95
CA ILE A 197 -17.68 -20.51 2.33
C ILE A 197 -17.95 -20.65 0.83
N ARG A 198 -18.24 -19.59 0.08
CA ARG A 198 -18.55 -19.71 -1.37
C ARG A 198 -17.31 -20.03 -2.23
N ASP A 199 -16.43 -20.87 -1.70
CA ASP A 199 -15.09 -21.23 -2.19
C ASP A 199 -14.17 -20.02 -2.45
N ASP A 200 -14.44 -18.90 -1.78
CA ASP A 200 -13.63 -17.68 -1.90
C ASP A 200 -12.44 -17.74 -0.96
N ARG A 201 -11.42 -18.50 -1.38
CA ARG A 201 -10.17 -18.71 -0.63
C ARG A 201 -9.45 -17.42 -0.31
N VAL A 202 -9.41 -16.47 -1.26
CA VAL A 202 -8.68 -15.21 -1.09
C VAL A 202 -9.34 -14.38 -0.01
N SER A 203 -10.66 -14.15 -0.12
CA SER A 203 -11.40 -13.41 0.91
C SER A 203 -11.31 -14.08 2.27
N PHE A 204 -11.38 -15.41 2.36
CA PHE A 204 -11.23 -16.09 3.65
C PHE A 204 -9.84 -15.87 4.30
N VAL A 205 -8.77 -15.93 3.51
CA VAL A 205 -7.42 -15.70 4.02
C VAL A 205 -7.28 -14.27 4.53
N VAL A 206 -7.73 -13.27 3.75
CA VAL A 206 -7.54 -11.84 4.08
C VAL A 206 -8.50 -11.38 5.18
N GLU A 207 -9.77 -11.82 5.15
CA GLU A 207 -10.81 -11.31 6.05
C GLU A 207 -10.94 -12.11 7.36
N VAL A 208 -10.42 -13.34 7.40
CA VAL A 208 -10.50 -14.21 8.58
C VAL A 208 -9.13 -14.60 9.11
N LEU A 209 -8.32 -15.32 8.30
CA LEU A 209 -7.07 -15.88 8.83
C LEU A 209 -6.02 -14.82 9.14
N LEU A 210 -5.91 -13.79 8.31
CA LEU A 210 -4.94 -12.70 8.49
C LEU A 210 -5.20 -11.90 9.79
N PRO A 211 -6.41 -11.37 10.06
CA PRO A 211 -6.67 -10.68 11.31
C PRO A 211 -6.48 -11.59 12.53
N GLU A 212 -6.93 -12.85 12.45
CA GLU A 212 -6.74 -13.83 13.54
C GLU A 212 -5.27 -14.12 13.83
N ALA A 213 -4.44 -14.23 12.79
CA ALA A 213 -3.00 -14.45 12.93
C ALA A 213 -2.31 -13.24 13.57
N ILE A 214 -2.66 -12.02 13.14
CA ILE A 214 -2.09 -10.79 13.70
C ILE A 214 -2.51 -10.62 15.17
N ILE A 215 -3.79 -10.83 15.50
CA ILE A 215 -4.28 -10.73 16.89
C ILE A 215 -3.59 -11.75 17.80
N CYS A 216 -3.48 -13.01 17.35
CA CYS A 216 -2.79 -14.05 18.11
C CYS A 216 -1.30 -13.69 18.34
N SER A 217 -0.67 -13.09 17.33
CA SER A 217 0.72 -12.61 17.43
C SER A 217 0.86 -11.45 18.39
N ILE A 218 -0.06 -10.47 18.36
CA ILE A 218 -0.10 -9.34 19.30
C ILE A 218 -0.25 -9.88 20.73
N ALA A 219 -1.21 -10.78 20.96
CA ALA A 219 -1.43 -11.39 22.28
C ALA A 219 -0.15 -12.04 22.82
N ALA A 220 0.53 -12.85 22.00
CA ALA A 220 1.73 -13.56 22.41
C ALA A 220 2.96 -12.65 22.59
N LEU A 221 3.17 -11.68 21.70
CA LEU A 221 4.35 -10.81 21.72
C LEU A 221 4.26 -9.70 22.77
N ASP A 222 3.06 -9.18 23.01
CA ASP A 222 2.83 -8.11 23.99
C ASP A 222 2.39 -8.66 25.36
N GLY A 223 2.21 -9.97 25.50
CA GLY A 223 1.77 -10.62 26.73
C GLY A 223 0.34 -10.24 27.14
N LEU A 224 -0.51 -9.96 26.15
CA LEU A 224 -1.90 -9.53 26.33
C LEU A 224 -2.85 -10.72 26.27
N ASP A 225 -4.03 -10.56 26.88
CA ASP A 225 -5.12 -11.48 26.61
C ASP A 225 -5.63 -11.31 25.15
N TYR A 226 -6.38 -12.30 24.67
CA TYR A 226 -6.87 -12.28 23.29
C TYR A 226 -7.81 -11.09 23.01
N LYS A 227 -8.67 -10.71 23.96
CA LYS A 227 -9.61 -9.58 23.80
C LYS A 227 -8.87 -8.24 23.79
N GLU A 228 -7.88 -8.08 24.65
CA GLU A 228 -6.99 -6.92 24.68
C GLU A 228 -6.22 -6.79 23.37
N ALA A 229 -5.71 -7.91 22.84
CA ALA A 229 -5.05 -7.95 21.54
C ALA A 229 -6.02 -7.63 20.38
N GLU A 230 -7.27 -8.11 20.43
CA GLU A 230 -8.30 -7.77 19.44
C GLU A 230 -8.65 -6.28 19.48
N GLU A 231 -8.79 -5.69 20.67
CA GLU A 231 -9.02 -4.26 20.81
C GLU A 231 -7.85 -3.43 20.28
N LYS A 232 -6.62 -3.85 20.59
CA LYS A 232 -5.39 -3.24 20.06
C LYS A 232 -5.34 -3.33 18.54
N TYR A 233 -5.65 -4.50 17.97
CA TYR A 233 -5.72 -4.68 16.52
C TYR A 233 -6.72 -3.73 15.86
N ARG A 234 -7.91 -3.58 16.44
CA ARG A 234 -8.95 -2.66 15.95
C ARG A 234 -8.57 -1.19 16.06
N LYS A 235 -7.79 -0.81 17.08
CA LYS A 235 -7.24 0.55 17.22
C LYS A 235 -6.14 0.82 16.19
N GLY A 236 -5.44 -0.22 15.76
CA GLY A 236 -4.27 -0.14 14.87
C GLY A 236 -3.02 0.32 15.61
N PRO A 237 -1.87 0.40 14.91
CA PRO A 237 -0.65 0.96 15.46
C PRO A 237 -0.85 2.40 15.95
N PRO A 238 -0.13 2.81 17.01
CA PRO A 238 -0.19 4.18 17.47
C PRO A 238 0.32 5.14 16.39
N VAL A 239 -0.52 6.10 16.00
CA VAL A 239 -0.15 7.20 15.11
C VAL A 239 0.66 8.24 15.91
N HIS A 240 1.87 8.57 15.48
CA HIS A 240 2.69 9.55 16.19
C HIS A 240 2.07 10.95 16.07
N SER A 241 2.07 11.72 17.17
CA SER A 241 1.59 13.12 17.23
C SER A 241 1.98 13.97 16.01
N ARG A 242 3.21 13.84 15.50
CA ARG A 242 3.68 14.60 14.33
C ARG A 242 2.98 14.22 13.02
N GLU A 243 2.68 12.95 12.81
CA GLU A 243 1.94 12.46 11.64
C GLU A 243 0.49 12.92 11.70
N LYS A 244 -0.12 12.81 12.90
CA LYS A 244 -1.46 13.31 13.17
C LYS A 244 -1.56 14.83 12.93
N GLU A 245 -0.62 15.61 13.45
CA GLU A 245 -0.58 17.06 13.25
C GLU A 245 -0.40 17.45 11.77
N LEU A 246 0.42 16.70 11.02
CA LEU A 246 0.63 16.95 9.60
C LEU A 246 -0.66 16.69 8.81
N PHE A 247 -1.35 15.59 9.14
CA PHE A 247 -2.63 15.25 8.55
C PHE A 247 -3.72 16.28 8.89
N ASP A 248 -3.86 16.64 10.17
CA ASP A 248 -4.83 17.64 10.64
C ASP A 248 -4.58 19.00 9.98
N LYS A 249 -3.31 19.43 9.85
CA LYS A 249 -2.95 20.66 9.14
C LYS A 249 -3.34 20.60 7.66
N ASN A 250 -3.11 19.47 6.99
CA ASN A 250 -3.50 19.29 5.59
C ASN A 250 -5.02 19.28 5.42
N LEU A 251 -5.76 18.66 6.34
CA LEU A 251 -7.22 18.68 6.36
C LEU A 251 -7.76 20.11 6.50
N LEU A 252 -7.22 20.87 7.46
CA LEU A 252 -7.60 22.27 7.67
C LEU A 252 -7.30 23.15 6.45
N LYS A 253 -6.15 22.92 5.79
CA LYS A 253 -5.81 23.61 4.53
C LYS A 253 -6.81 23.29 3.42
N GLU A 254 -7.18 22.03 3.25
CA GLU A 254 -8.17 21.63 2.23
C GLU A 254 -9.57 22.16 2.54
N MET A 255 -9.99 22.18 3.81
CA MET A 255 -11.26 22.81 4.21
C MET A 255 -11.29 24.29 3.87
N ARG A 256 -10.20 25.03 4.14
CA ARG A 256 -10.07 26.46 3.79
C ARG A 256 -10.08 26.69 2.28
N LYS A 257 -9.42 25.83 1.49
CA LYS A 257 -9.47 25.90 0.02
C LYS A 257 -10.87 25.66 -0.52
N ARG A 258 -11.61 24.70 0.05
CA ARG A 258 -13.00 24.40 -0.34
C ARG A 258 -13.94 25.54 0.00
N SER A 259 -13.79 26.19 1.16
CA SER A 259 -14.59 27.37 1.51
C SER A 259 -14.28 28.57 0.61
N ALA A 260 -13.01 28.83 0.32
CA ALA A 260 -12.60 29.92 -0.57
C ALA A 260 -13.04 29.73 -2.03
N ARG A 261 -13.16 28.47 -2.50
CA ARG A 261 -13.71 28.17 -3.83
C ARG A 261 -15.23 28.34 -3.89
N ARG A 262 -15.94 28.07 -2.79
CA ARG A 262 -17.39 28.32 -2.69
C ARG A 262 -17.73 29.81 -2.67
N SER A 263 -16.93 30.64 -1.99
CA SER A 263 -17.14 32.09 -1.94
C SER A 263 -16.76 32.84 -3.21
N LYS A 264 -16.00 32.20 -4.14
CA LYS A 264 -15.66 32.78 -5.46
C LYS A 264 -16.62 32.36 -6.58
N ALA A 265 -17.56 31.45 -6.31
CA ALA A 265 -18.53 30.94 -7.27
C ALA A 265 -19.93 31.53 -7.06
N GLN A 266 -20.05 32.59 -6.25
CA GLN A 266 -21.29 33.25 -5.86
C GLN A 266 -21.21 34.73 -6.20
#